data_AF-A0A662BU71-F1
#
_entry.id   AF-A0A662BU71-F1
#
_cell.length_a   1.000
_cell.length_b   1.000
_cell.length_c   1.000
_cell.angle_alpha   90.00
_cell.angle_beta   90.00
_cell.angle_gamma   90.00
#
_symmetry.space_group_name_H-M   'P 1'
#
loop_
_entity.id
_entity.type
_entity.pdbx_description
1 polymer ?
#
loop_
_entity_poly.entity_id
_entity_poly.type
_entity_poly.pdbx_seq_one_letter_code
_entity_poly.pdbx_strand_id
1 'polypeptide(L)'
;DIYFDAIVLNFEYSEISSGQTTNIVLPYRLFSNKVPQEKGISLNLKDKNGIPLIFKRQDKDIYGMGIEKYSEHVQEIMSYITDEKKARKAGIRSVYGNAVHKKVRKGEKMTIWVEQTGGLVIKKTIQF
;
A
#
# COMPACT_ATOMS: atom_id res chain seq x y z
N ASP A 1 1.27 16.90 14.09
CA ASP A 1 0.57 15.76 13.47
C ASP A 1 1.58 14.78 12.90
N ILE A 2 1.15 13.55 12.70
CA ILE A 2 1.88 12.52 11.96
C ILE A 2 1.18 12.31 10.62
N TYR A 3 1.97 12.14 9.56
CA TYR A 3 1.54 11.97 8.19
C TYR A 3 2.09 10.64 7.66
N PHE A 4 1.27 9.91 6.90
CA PHE A 4 1.63 8.64 6.29
C PHE A 4 1.56 8.80 4.77
N ASP A 5 2.72 8.82 4.12
CA ASP A 5 2.79 8.75 2.66
C ASP A 5 2.57 7.32 2.19
N ALA A 6 1.79 7.20 1.12
CA ALA A 6 1.57 5.96 0.43
C ALA A 6 1.57 6.13 -1.08
N ILE A 7 1.92 5.07 -1.79
CA ILE A 7 1.72 4.95 -3.23
C ILE A 7 0.42 4.19 -3.45
N VAL A 8 -0.43 4.72 -4.31
CA VAL A 8 -1.69 4.09 -4.73
C VAL A 8 -1.54 3.68 -6.19
N LEU A 9 -1.83 2.42 -6.50
CA LEU A 9 -1.93 1.89 -7.86
C LEU A 9 -3.40 1.58 -8.14
N ASN A 10 -3.97 2.23 -9.15
CA ASN A 10 -5.33 2.00 -9.61
C ASN A 10 -5.32 1.23 -10.92
N PHE A 11 -6.03 0.10 -10.98
CA PHE A 11 -6.14 -0.73 -12.19
C PHE A 11 -7.39 -0.34 -13.01
N GLU A 12 -7.30 -0.37 -14.34
CA GLU A 12 -8.42 -0.46 -15.30
C GLU A 12 -8.87 -1.93 -15.31
N TYR A 13 -10.15 -2.29 -15.18
CA TYR A 13 -11.04 -2.39 -16.35
C TYR A 13 -12.54 -2.62 -16.05
N SER A 14 -13.31 -2.48 -17.13
CA SER A 14 -14.76 -2.58 -17.34
C SER A 14 -15.38 -3.94 -16.95
N GLU A 15 -16.11 -3.96 -15.84
CA GLU A 15 -17.31 -4.79 -15.56
C GLU A 15 -17.65 -4.58 -14.07
N ILE A 16 -18.22 -3.41 -13.79
CA ILE A 16 -18.47 -2.83 -12.45
C ILE A 16 -19.51 -3.63 -11.64
N SER A 17 -19.98 -4.78 -12.10
CA SER A 17 -21.06 -5.53 -11.46
C SER A 17 -20.64 -6.44 -10.28
N SER A 18 -19.35 -6.60 -9.96
CA SER A 18 -18.89 -7.66 -9.03
C SER A 18 -18.29 -7.23 -7.67
N GLY A 19 -18.11 -5.94 -7.39
CA GLY A 19 -17.67 -5.48 -6.05
C GLY A 19 -16.24 -5.85 -5.63
N GLN A 20 -15.32 -6.11 -6.56
CA GLN A 20 -13.92 -6.46 -6.26
C GLN A 20 -13.03 -5.23 -6.03
N THR A 21 -12.06 -5.34 -5.11
CA THR A 21 -11.11 -4.28 -4.73
C THR A 21 -10.11 -4.01 -5.88
N THR A 22 -10.13 -2.80 -6.45
CA THR A 22 -9.38 -2.47 -7.69
C THR A 22 -8.06 -1.72 -7.46
N ASN A 23 -7.65 -1.52 -6.21
CA ASN A 23 -6.55 -0.62 -5.89
C ASN A 23 -5.58 -1.28 -4.91
N ILE A 24 -4.29 -1.05 -5.13
CA ILE A 24 -3.23 -1.47 -4.22
C ILE A 24 -2.64 -0.20 -3.60
N VAL A 25 -2.56 -0.17 -2.27
CA VAL A 25 -1.94 0.95 -1.56
C VAL A 25 -0.80 0.48 -0.69
N LEU A 26 0.34 1.15 -0.84
CA LEU A 26 1.58 0.85 -0.15
C LEU A 26 2.06 2.07 0.63
N PRO A 27 1.81 2.13 1.95
CA PRO A 27 2.43 3.12 2.83
C PRO A 27 3.95 2.93 2.82
N TYR A 28 4.70 4.00 2.53
CA TYR A 28 6.15 3.93 2.37
C TYR A 28 6.94 4.90 3.24
N ARG A 29 6.30 5.91 3.83
CA ARG A 29 6.99 6.89 4.68
C ARG A 29 6.08 7.47 5.76
N LEU A 30 6.67 7.72 6.92
CA LEU A 30 6.07 8.43 8.05
C LEU A 30 6.81 9.74 8.28
N PHE A 31 6.10 10.85 8.40
CA PHE A 31 6.72 12.14 8.72
C PHE A 31 5.83 12.98 9.63
N SER A 32 6.29 14.16 10.03
CA SER A 32 5.56 15.02 10.98
C SER A 32 5.84 16.50 10.74
N ASN A 33 5.10 17.39 11.37
CA ASN A 33 5.42 18.82 11.32
C ASN A 33 6.82 19.16 11.89
N LYS A 34 7.41 18.26 12.67
CA LYS A 34 8.77 18.41 13.22
C LYS A 34 9.85 17.70 12.40
N VAL A 35 9.46 16.79 11.52
CA VAL A 35 10.37 15.97 10.70
C VAL A 35 9.86 16.07 9.26
N PRO A 36 10.54 16.86 8.39
CA PRO A 36 10.07 17.10 7.04
C PRO A 36 10.01 15.79 6.23
N GLN A 37 9.19 15.78 5.18
CA GLN A 37 8.89 14.59 4.40
C GLN A 37 10.14 13.90 3.85
N GLU A 38 11.16 14.65 3.45
CA GLU A 38 12.42 14.12 2.92
C GLU A 38 13.26 13.38 3.97
N LYS A 39 13.06 13.75 5.26
CA LYS A 39 13.73 13.13 6.43
C LYS A 39 12.80 12.18 7.18
N GLY A 40 11.64 11.84 6.61
CA GLY A 40 10.68 10.94 7.20
C GLY A 40 11.23 9.52 7.38
N ILE A 41 10.62 8.76 8.29
CA ILE A 41 10.96 7.38 8.56
C ILE A 41 10.40 6.51 7.43
N SER A 42 11.26 5.74 6.77
CA SER A 42 10.83 4.79 5.74
C SER A 42 10.02 3.65 6.36
N LEU A 43 8.83 3.38 5.80
CA LEU A 43 7.99 2.22 6.11
C LEU A 43 8.18 1.08 5.11
N ASN A 44 9.04 1.26 4.09
CA ASN A 44 9.37 0.27 3.06
C ASN A 44 10.22 -0.89 3.61
N LEU A 45 9.70 -1.60 4.61
CA LEU A 45 10.25 -2.88 5.00
C LEU A 45 9.94 -3.86 3.87
N LYS A 46 10.99 -4.20 3.13
CA LYS A 46 10.96 -5.26 2.11
C LYS A 46 11.64 -6.49 2.68
N ASP A 47 11.24 -7.66 2.22
CA ASP A 47 11.99 -8.88 2.48
C ASP A 47 13.26 -8.97 1.61
N LYS A 48 13.99 -10.08 1.74
CA LYS A 48 15.20 -10.38 0.95
C LYS A 48 14.97 -10.39 -0.58
N ASN A 49 13.72 -10.53 -1.01
CA ASN A 49 13.31 -10.60 -2.40
C ASN A 49 12.72 -9.27 -2.88
N GLY A 50 12.76 -8.21 -2.07
CA GLY A 50 12.23 -6.90 -2.42
C GLY A 50 10.71 -6.77 -2.30
N ILE A 51 10.02 -7.77 -1.74
CA ILE A 51 8.57 -7.75 -1.54
C ILE A 51 8.23 -6.96 -0.28
N PRO A 52 7.36 -5.93 -0.34
CA PRO A 52 6.91 -5.24 0.86
C PRO A 52 6.25 -6.20 1.85
N LEU A 53 6.64 -6.10 3.12
CA LEU A 53 6.16 -7.02 4.17
C LEU A 53 4.62 -7.03 4.33
N ILE A 54 3.92 -5.98 3.90
CA ILE A 54 2.45 -5.93 3.89
C ILE A 54 1.81 -7.01 3.01
N PHE A 55 2.52 -7.45 1.96
CA PHE A 55 2.11 -8.53 1.06
C PHE A 55 2.67 -9.89 1.47
N LYS A 56 3.42 -9.98 2.57
CA LYS A 56 3.87 -11.28 3.05
C LYS A 56 2.66 -12.11 3.50
N ARG A 57 2.54 -13.32 2.96
CA ARG A 57 1.46 -14.28 3.25
C ARG A 57 2.05 -15.66 3.54
N GLN A 58 1.34 -16.47 4.33
CA GLN A 58 1.67 -17.90 4.45
C GLN A 58 0.97 -18.65 3.33
N ASP A 59 1.49 -19.81 2.94
CA ASP A 59 0.95 -20.61 1.82
C ASP A 59 -0.54 -20.94 2.01
N LYS A 60 -0.95 -21.28 3.24
CA LYS A 60 -2.36 -21.53 3.62
C LYS A 60 -3.31 -20.33 3.42
N ASP A 61 -2.77 -19.11 3.35
CA ASP A 61 -3.55 -17.88 3.19
C ASP A 61 -3.67 -17.48 1.70
N ILE A 62 -3.02 -18.24 0.80
CA ILE A 62 -3.00 -17.99 -0.63
C ILE A 62 -3.95 -18.98 -1.31
N TYR A 63 -4.93 -18.44 -2.03
CA TYR A 63 -5.95 -19.24 -2.69
C TYR A 63 -5.65 -19.38 -4.19
N GLY A 64 -5.70 -20.62 -4.70
CA GLY A 64 -5.62 -20.90 -6.14
C GLY A 64 -4.23 -20.74 -6.77
N MET A 65 -3.18 -20.50 -5.98
CA MET A 65 -1.79 -20.47 -6.43
C MET A 65 -0.82 -20.82 -5.30
N GLY A 66 0.39 -21.29 -5.64
CA GLY A 66 1.44 -21.51 -4.65
C GLY A 66 2.15 -20.21 -4.24
N ILE A 67 2.75 -20.21 -3.04
CA ILE A 67 3.51 -19.07 -2.48
C ILE A 67 4.59 -18.49 -3.41
N GLU A 68 5.25 -19.32 -4.20
CA GLU A 68 6.29 -18.89 -5.14
C GLU A 68 5.71 -18.02 -6.25
N LYS A 69 4.68 -18.52 -6.94
CA LYS A 69 3.97 -17.79 -8.00
C LYS A 69 3.28 -16.52 -7.49
N TYR A 70 2.72 -16.57 -6.28
CA TYR A 70 2.20 -15.38 -5.62
C TYR A 70 3.29 -14.32 -5.42
N SER A 71 4.47 -14.74 -4.93
CA SER A 71 5.60 -13.84 -4.69
C SER A 71 6.11 -13.21 -5.99
N GLU A 72 6.19 -13.99 -7.07
CA GLU A 72 6.51 -13.50 -8.41
C GLU A 72 5.51 -12.44 -8.89
N HIS A 73 4.20 -12.68 -8.72
CA HIS A 73 3.16 -11.72 -9.09
C HIS A 73 3.26 -10.42 -8.27
N VAL A 74 3.52 -10.52 -6.97
CA VAL A 74 3.70 -9.31 -6.14
C VAL A 74 4.94 -8.54 -6.59
N GLN A 75 6.06 -9.20 -6.87
CA GLN A 75 7.25 -8.55 -7.42
C GLN A 75 6.97 -7.85 -8.74
N GLU A 76 6.22 -8.51 -9.64
CA GLU A 76 5.83 -7.93 -10.90
C GLU A 76 4.99 -6.66 -10.69
N ILE A 77 3.98 -6.71 -9.81
CA ILE A 77 3.14 -5.56 -9.48
C ILE A 77 3.99 -4.40 -8.92
N MET A 78 4.95 -4.71 -8.03
CA MET A 78 5.84 -3.70 -7.45
C MET A 78 6.74 -3.05 -8.51
N SER A 79 7.09 -3.76 -9.59
CA SER A 79 7.88 -3.18 -10.68
C SER A 79 7.15 -2.08 -11.45
N TYR A 80 5.82 -2.10 -11.46
CA TYR A 80 5.00 -1.08 -12.13
C TYR A 80 5.07 0.28 -11.44
N ILE A 81 5.39 0.33 -10.14
CA ILE A 81 5.54 1.59 -9.39
C ILE A 81 6.63 2.48 -9.99
N THR A 82 7.68 1.87 -10.54
CA THR A 82 8.85 2.58 -11.07
C THR A 82 8.91 2.62 -12.59
N ASP A 83 7.98 1.96 -13.29
CA ASP A 83 7.92 1.89 -14.76
C ASP A 83 6.50 2.15 -15.27
N GLU A 84 6.22 3.41 -15.60
CA GLU A 84 4.92 3.87 -16.07
C GLU A 84 4.49 3.20 -17.39
N LYS A 85 5.44 2.93 -18.30
CA LYS A 85 5.13 2.26 -19.57
C LYS A 85 4.68 0.84 -19.35
N LYS A 86 5.36 0.12 -18.43
CA LYS A 86 4.98 -1.22 -18.02
C LYS A 86 3.64 -1.23 -17.27
N ALA A 87 3.44 -0.27 -16.39
CA ALA A 87 2.19 -0.10 -15.64
C ALA A 87 0.98 0.07 -16.57
N ARG A 88 1.07 0.96 -17.55
CA ARG A 88 -0.03 1.21 -18.50
C ARG A 88 -0.36 -0.02 -19.35
N LYS A 89 0.66 -0.78 -19.78
CA LYS A 89 0.44 -2.05 -20.51
C LYS A 89 -0.23 -3.12 -19.66
N ALA A 90 0.02 -3.11 -18.35
CA ALA A 90 -0.61 -3.99 -17.38
C ALA A 90 -2.02 -3.52 -16.95
N GLY A 91 -2.57 -2.48 -17.60
CA GLY A 91 -3.87 -1.94 -17.28
C GLY A 91 -3.88 -1.11 -15.99
N ILE A 92 -2.76 -0.53 -15.54
CA ILE A 92 -2.79 0.44 -14.44
C ILE A 92 -3.17 1.81 -14.99
N ARG A 93 -4.30 2.33 -14.52
CA ARG A 93 -4.86 3.64 -14.87
C ARG A 93 -4.00 4.78 -14.33
N SER A 94 -3.61 4.68 -13.07
CA SER A 94 -2.85 5.72 -12.40
C SER A 94 -2.00 5.19 -11.24
N VAL A 95 -0.87 5.85 -11.04
CA VAL A 95 0.00 5.69 -9.86
C VAL A 95 0.16 7.08 -9.24
N TYR A 96 -0.18 7.26 -7.97
CA TYR A 96 -0.04 8.55 -7.31
C TYR A 96 0.28 8.42 -5.82
N GLY A 97 0.83 9.49 -5.26
CA GLY A 97 1.07 9.62 -3.83
C GLY A 97 -0.21 10.05 -3.10
N ASN A 98 -0.50 9.44 -1.96
CA ASN A 98 -1.56 9.88 -1.05
C ASN A 98 -1.00 9.98 0.36
N ALA A 99 -1.38 11.03 1.10
CA ALA A 99 -0.94 11.24 2.46
C ALA A 99 -2.13 11.43 3.40
N VAL A 100 -2.23 10.58 4.43
CA VAL A 100 -3.20 10.76 5.52
C VAL A 100 -2.52 11.25 6.77
N HIS A 101 -3.20 12.12 7.52
CA HIS A 101 -2.63 12.70 8.73
C HIS A 101 -3.55 12.53 9.94
N LYS A 102 -2.93 12.47 11.12
CA LYS A 102 -3.64 12.46 12.40
C LYS A 102 -2.78 13.05 13.51
N LYS A 103 -3.44 13.69 14.47
CA LYS A 103 -2.83 14.05 15.75
C LYS A 103 -2.75 12.80 16.63
N VAL A 104 -1.54 12.39 16.97
CA VAL A 104 -1.29 11.17 17.74
C VAL A 104 -0.76 11.51 19.13
N ARG A 105 -1.05 10.65 20.11
CA ARG A 105 -0.48 10.69 21.45
C ARG A 105 0.52 9.56 21.63
N LYS A 106 1.46 9.74 22.57
CA LYS A 106 2.41 8.68 22.94
C LYS A 106 1.64 7.47 23.48
N GLY A 107 1.97 6.27 23.01
CA GLY A 107 1.31 5.02 23.40
C GLY A 107 0.03 4.69 22.62
N GLU A 108 -0.42 5.57 21.72
CA GLU A 108 -1.61 5.35 20.90
C GLU A 108 -1.34 4.30 19.81
N LYS A 109 -2.23 3.31 19.70
CA LYS A 109 -2.25 2.38 18.55
C LYS A 109 -3.28 2.82 17.54
N MET A 110 -2.92 2.77 16.28
CA MET A 110 -3.83 3.07 15.18
C MET A 110 -3.79 2.02 14.08
N THR A 111 -4.85 1.99 13.28
CA THR A 111 -4.92 1.18 12.07
C THR A 111 -5.31 2.06 10.89
N ILE A 112 -4.47 2.03 9.86
CA ILE A 112 -4.74 2.62 8.56
C ILE A 112 -5.39 1.57 7.69
N TRP A 113 -6.50 1.93 7.06
CA TRP A 113 -7.26 1.10 6.14
C TRP A 113 -7.18 1.69 4.76
N VAL A 114 -7.10 0.80 3.78
CA VAL A 114 -7.23 1.12 2.37
C VAL A 114 -8.69 0.93 1.99
N GLU A 115 -9.32 1.96 1.45
CA GLU A 115 -10.68 1.90 0.95
C GLU A 115 -10.73 1.30 -0.45
N GLN A 116 -11.90 0.80 -0.84
CA GLN A 116 -12.11 0.20 -2.17
C GLN A 116 -11.77 1.17 -3.31
N THR A 117 -11.85 2.48 -3.08
CA THR A 117 -11.51 3.56 -4.03
C THR A 117 -10.02 3.90 -4.10
N GLY A 118 -9.17 3.26 -3.28
CA GLY A 118 -7.75 3.60 -3.15
C GLY A 118 -7.48 4.73 -2.17
N GLY A 119 -8.52 5.24 -1.50
CA GLY A 119 -8.41 6.15 -0.36
C GLY A 119 -7.75 5.48 0.85
N LEU A 120 -7.16 6.29 1.72
CA LEU A 120 -6.62 5.85 3.00
C LEU A 120 -7.45 6.47 4.12
N VAL A 121 -7.83 5.67 5.12
CA VAL A 121 -8.60 6.13 6.28
C VAL A 121 -8.06 5.51 7.56
N ILE A 122 -8.02 6.29 8.65
CA ILE A 122 -7.62 5.80 9.97
C ILE A 122 -8.89 5.42 10.75
N LYS A 123 -9.14 4.12 10.97
CA LYS A 123 -10.43 3.65 11.53
C LYS A 123 -10.45 3.41 13.03
N LYS A 124 -9.33 3.04 13.66
CA LYS A 124 -9.32 2.67 15.08
C LYS A 124 -8.17 3.33 15.81
N THR A 125 -8.47 3.85 16.98
CA THR A 125 -7.51 4.43 17.92
C THR A 125 -7.73 3.73 19.25
N ILE A 126 -6.73 2.98 19.74
CA ILE A 126 -6.78 2.40 21.08
C ILE A 126 -5.76 3.16 21.91
N GLN A 127 -6.24 3.82 22.96
CA GLN A 127 -5.41 4.48 23.96
C GLN A 127 -5.20 3.49 25.11
N PHE A 128 -3.94 3.26 25.48
CA PHE A 128 -3.57 2.54 26.70
C PHE A 128 -3.39 3.53 27.84
#